data_AF-A0AAX2AKT1-F1
#
_entry.id   AF-A0AAX2AKT1-F1
#
_cell.length_a   1.000
_cell.length_b   1.000
_cell.length_c   1.000
_cell.angle_alpha   90.00
_cell.angle_beta   90.00
_cell.angle_gamma   90.00
#
_symmetry.space_group_name_H-M   'P 1'
#
loop_
_entity.id
_entity.type
_entity.pdbx_description
1 polymer ?
#
loop_
_entity_poly.entity_id
_entity_poly.type
_entity_poly.pdbx_seq_one_letter_code
_entity_poly.pdbx_strand_id
1 'polypeptide(L)'
;MDVVFIRRPEIALDDFLPIFLSSSFVLLFGLFFVAIYTLVKMDKLKRIYMPFAYIFWGLQTYCMYFFATKIQSDSFTVKVLMVTMICYLILPHLYYYLNLRSEERYEQ
;
A
#
# COMPACT_ATOMS: atom_id res chain seq x y z
N MET A 1 18.42 -9.55 -37.48
CA MET A 1 17.69 -9.62 -36.21
C MET A 1 16.51 -8.68 -36.34
N ASP A 2 15.31 -9.22 -36.52
CA ASP A 2 14.10 -8.39 -36.55
C ASP A 2 13.86 -7.81 -35.17
N VAL A 3 13.99 -6.49 -35.06
CA VAL A 3 13.60 -5.74 -33.88
C VAL A 3 12.09 -5.80 -33.77
N VAL A 4 11.60 -6.66 -32.88
CA VAL A 4 10.18 -6.71 -32.51
C VAL A 4 9.84 -5.36 -31.87
N PHE A 5 9.19 -4.48 -32.63
CA PHE A 5 8.60 -3.26 -32.09
C PHE A 5 7.40 -3.64 -31.24
N ILE A 6 7.63 -3.83 -29.93
CA ILE A 6 6.56 -3.94 -28.94
C ILE A 6 5.92 -2.55 -28.83
N ARG A 7 4.88 -2.28 -29.64
CA ARG A 7 4.04 -1.11 -29.43
C ARG A 7 3.26 -1.31 -28.13
N ARG A 8 3.73 -0.69 -27.05
CA ARG A 8 2.88 -0.48 -25.89
C ARG A 8 1.72 0.43 -26.31
N PRO A 9 0.49 0.14 -25.88
CA PRO A 9 -0.60 1.08 -26.03
C PRO A 9 -0.18 2.42 -25.41
N GLU A 10 -0.32 3.50 -26.17
CA GLU A 10 -0.01 4.83 -25.69
C GLU A 10 -0.98 5.18 -24.55
N ILE A 11 -0.42 5.60 -23.42
CA ILE A 11 -1.22 6.14 -22.32
C ILE A 11 -1.85 7.43 -22.85
N ALA A 12 -3.17 7.48 -22.94
CA ALA A 12 -3.89 8.67 -23.38
C ALA A 12 -3.48 9.85 -22.49
N LEU A 13 -3.12 10.99 -23.10
CA LEU A 13 -2.68 12.18 -22.37
C LEU A 13 -3.75 12.64 -21.35
N ASP A 14 -5.03 12.39 -21.66
CA ASP A 14 -6.18 12.70 -20.80
C ASP A 14 -6.21 11.87 -19.50
N ASP A 15 -5.60 10.68 -19.50
CA ASP A 15 -5.51 9.80 -18.35
C ASP A 15 -4.29 10.09 -17.46
N PHE A 16 -3.39 11.00 -17.88
CA PHE A 16 -2.20 11.36 -17.11
C PHE A 16 -2.53 11.87 -15.71
N LEU A 17 -3.44 12.85 -15.60
CA LEU A 17 -3.76 13.47 -14.31
C LEU A 17 -4.39 12.47 -13.33
N PRO A 18 -5.39 11.64 -13.70
CA PRO A 18 -5.89 10.56 -12.84
C PRO A 18 -4.83 9.55 -12.40
N ILE A 19 -3.91 9.16 -13.29
CA ILE A 19 -2.83 8.21 -12.99
C ILE A 19 -1.84 8.83 -12.00
N PHE A 20 -1.42 10.07 -12.24
CA PHE A 20 -0.52 10.81 -11.35
C PHE A 20 -1.13 11.01 -9.97
N LEU A 21 -2.41 11.43 -9.92
CA LEU A 21 -3.09 11.71 -8.67
C LEU A 21 -3.33 10.42 -7.88
N SER A 22 -3.75 9.33 -8.54
CA SER A 22 -3.92 8.03 -7.87
C SER A 22 -2.62 7.48 -7.30
N SER A 23 -1.51 7.53 -8.05
CA SER A 23 -0.20 7.10 -7.54
C SER A 23 0.30 7.96 -6.37
N SER A 24 0.07 9.28 -6.41
CA SER A 24 0.39 10.19 -5.30
C SER A 24 -0.43 9.86 -4.06
N PHE A 25 -1.72 9.55 -4.23
CA PHE A 25 -2.60 9.14 -3.14
C PHE A 25 -2.24 7.78 -2.54
N VAL A 26 -1.72 6.83 -3.33
CA VAL A 26 -1.18 5.57 -2.76
C VAL A 26 -0.09 5.88 -1.72
N LEU A 27 0.82 6.82 -2.04
CA LEU A 27 1.90 7.18 -1.12
C LEU A 27 1.38 7.94 0.10
N LEU A 28 0.51 8.93 -0.10
CA LEU A 28 -0.05 9.72 1.01
C LEU A 28 -0.86 8.84 1.97
N PHE A 29 -1.75 8.00 1.45
CA PHE A 29 -2.56 7.12 2.30
C PHE A 29 -1.72 6.01 2.95
N GLY A 30 -0.68 5.51 2.28
CA GLY A 30 0.28 4.59 2.89
C GLY A 30 1.06 5.22 4.04
N LEU A 31 1.48 6.48 3.88
CA LEU A 31 2.10 7.24 4.97
C LEU A 31 1.14 7.38 6.16
N PHE A 32 -0.11 7.77 5.92
CA PHE A 32 -1.11 7.91 7.00
C PHE A 32 -1.43 6.58 7.68
N PHE A 33 -1.55 5.49 6.91
CA PHE A 33 -1.75 4.15 7.47
C PHE A 33 -0.62 3.79 8.45
N VAL A 34 0.64 3.85 8.00
CA VAL A 34 1.79 3.49 8.84
C VAL A 34 1.94 4.45 10.01
N ALA A 35 1.81 5.75 9.79
CA ALA A 35 1.95 6.76 10.85
C ALA A 35 0.92 6.58 11.96
N ILE A 36 -0.37 6.48 11.62
CA ILE A 36 -1.44 6.29 12.61
C ILE A 36 -1.27 4.95 13.32
N TYR A 37 -0.99 3.88 12.58
CA TYR A 37 -0.78 2.56 13.16
C TYR A 37 0.35 2.57 14.19
N THR A 38 1.50 3.12 13.81
CA THR A 38 2.71 3.24 14.65
C THR A 38 2.43 4.09 15.89
N LEU A 39 1.82 5.27 15.72
CA LEU A 39 1.52 6.17 16.83
C LEU A 39 0.54 5.55 17.83
N VAL A 40 -0.45 4.79 17.37
CA VAL A 40 -1.36 4.05 18.26
C VAL A 40 -0.63 2.92 18.99
N LYS A 41 0.28 2.21 18.33
CA LYS A 41 1.07 1.14 18.95
C LYS A 41 2.11 1.63 19.94
N MET A 42 2.64 2.83 19.75
CA MET A 42 3.54 3.50 20.69
C MET A 42 2.82 4.23 21.84
N ASP A 43 1.50 4.06 21.97
CA ASP A 43 0.64 4.73 22.94
C ASP A 43 0.69 6.28 22.88
N LYS A 44 1.16 6.84 21.75
CA LYS A 44 1.17 8.28 21.49
C LYS A 44 -0.20 8.80 21.00
N LEU A 45 -1.06 7.89 20.53
CA LEU A 45 -2.40 8.19 20.05
C LEU A 45 -3.41 7.19 20.61
N LYS A 46 -4.62 7.64 20.92
CA LYS A 46 -5.68 6.78 21.47
C LYS A 46 -6.01 5.62 20.54
N ARG A 47 -6.26 4.43 21.10
CA ARG A 47 -6.67 3.23 20.35
C ARG A 47 -7.91 3.42 19.45
N ILE A 48 -8.76 4.41 19.74
CA ILE A 48 -9.92 4.76 18.92
C ILE A 48 -9.54 5.21 17.49
N TYR A 49 -8.29 5.62 17.25
CA TYR A 49 -7.80 5.98 15.92
C TYR A 49 -7.33 4.79 15.09
N MET A 50 -7.29 3.57 15.64
CA MET A 50 -6.87 2.37 14.89
C MET A 50 -7.76 2.06 13.67
N PRO A 51 -9.11 2.19 13.73
CA PRO A 51 -9.96 2.05 12.55
C PRO A 51 -9.60 3.03 11.42
N PHE A 52 -9.15 4.26 11.76
CA PHE A 52 -8.73 5.24 10.75
C PHE A 52 -7.52 4.74 9.95
N ALA A 53 -6.56 4.08 10.60
CA ALA A 53 -5.43 3.47 9.89
C ALA A 53 -5.93 2.47 8.83
N TYR A 54 -6.88 1.59 9.19
CA TYR A 54 -7.42 0.61 8.24
C TYR A 54 -8.24 1.24 7.11
N ILE A 55 -8.92 2.36 7.37
CA ILE A 55 -9.56 3.16 6.31
C ILE A 55 -8.51 3.68 5.32
N PHE A 56 -7.40 4.23 5.81
CA PHE A 56 -6.31 4.69 4.95
C PHE A 56 -5.66 3.55 4.16
N TRP A 57 -5.51 2.37 4.75
CA TRP A 57 -5.06 1.18 4.02
C TRP A 57 -6.02 0.78 2.90
N GLY A 58 -7.34 0.79 3.17
CA GLY A 58 -8.35 0.49 2.16
C GLY A 58 -8.33 1.50 1.02
N LEU A 59 -8.20 2.79 1.35
CA LEU A 59 -8.14 3.89 0.38
C LEU A 59 -6.86 3.82 -0.46
N GLN A 60 -5.72 3.54 0.15
CA GLN A 60 -4.45 3.26 -0.52
C GLN A 60 -4.60 2.09 -1.50
N THR A 61 -5.20 0.99 -1.06
CA THR A 61 -5.40 -0.23 -1.85
C THR A 61 -6.30 0.04 -3.05
N TYR A 62 -7.36 0.82 -2.87
CA TYR A 62 -8.23 1.27 -3.95
C TYR A 62 -7.48 2.13 -4.98
N CYS A 63 -6.70 3.12 -4.53
CA CYS A 63 -5.89 3.95 -5.41
C CYS A 63 -4.86 3.11 -6.17
N MET A 64 -4.27 2.09 -5.53
CA MET A 64 -3.33 1.18 -6.18
C MET A 64 -3.99 0.36 -7.29
N TYR A 65 -5.16 -0.18 -7.02
CA TYR A 65 -5.94 -0.92 -8.02
C TYR A 65 -6.33 -0.03 -9.21
N PHE A 66 -6.82 1.18 -8.92
CA PHE A 66 -7.16 2.15 -9.96
C PHE A 66 -5.95 2.54 -10.81
N PHE A 67 -4.82 2.83 -10.17
CA PHE A 67 -3.56 3.10 -10.87
C PHE A 67 -3.14 1.93 -11.77
N ALA A 68 -3.12 0.71 -11.22
CA ALA A 68 -2.66 -0.48 -11.94
C ALA A 68 -3.54 -0.80 -13.17
N THR A 69 -4.85 -0.61 -13.06
CA THR A 69 -5.79 -0.80 -14.17
C THR A 69 -5.64 0.28 -15.24
N LYS A 70 -5.44 1.55 -14.85
CA LYS A 70 -5.27 2.68 -15.79
C LYS A 70 -3.97 2.64 -16.58
N ILE A 71 -2.88 2.14 -15.99
CA ILE A 71 -1.62 1.93 -16.73
C ILE A 71 -1.64 0.67 -17.62
N GLN A 72 -2.81 0.03 -17.76
CA GLN A 72 -3.03 -1.19 -18.54
C GLN A 72 -2.05 -2.32 -18.14
N SER A 73 -1.86 -2.50 -16.82
CA SER A 73 -1.03 -3.57 -16.30
C SER A 73 -1.58 -4.94 -16.70
N ASP A 74 -0.67 -5.89 -16.89
CA ASP A 74 -1.07 -7.28 -17.11
C ASP A 74 -1.92 -7.82 -15.93
N SER A 75 -2.85 -8.71 -16.24
CA SER A 75 -3.76 -9.31 -15.24
C SER A 75 -3.00 -10.02 -14.12
N PHE A 76 -1.84 -10.62 -14.43
CA PHE A 76 -0.97 -11.21 -13.43
C PHE A 76 -0.39 -10.14 -12.49
N THR A 77 0.13 -9.04 -13.04
CA THR A 77 0.71 -7.95 -12.27
C THR A 77 -0.29 -7.32 -11.32
N VAL A 78 -1.53 -7.06 -11.77
CA VAL A 78 -2.59 -6.53 -10.90
C VAL A 78 -2.84 -7.47 -9.72
N LYS A 79 -2.94 -8.78 -9.94
CA LYS A 79 -3.14 -9.76 -8.87
C LYS A 79 -1.99 -9.75 -7.86
N VAL A 80 -0.74 -9.74 -8.34
CA VAL A 80 0.45 -9.69 -7.47
C VAL A 80 0.48 -8.41 -6.65
N LEU A 81 0.09 -7.27 -7.23
CA LEU A 81 -0.03 -6.00 -6.51
C LEU A 81 -1.10 -6.06 -5.40
N MET A 82 -2.25 -6.67 -5.67
CA MET A 82 -3.30 -6.83 -4.65
C MET A 82 -2.86 -7.77 -3.51
N VAL A 83 -2.14 -8.85 -3.82
CA VAL A 83 -1.54 -9.73 -2.79
C VAL A 83 -0.52 -8.95 -1.96
N THR A 84 0.31 -8.13 -2.60
CA THR A 84 1.27 -7.27 -1.91
C THR A 84 0.58 -6.31 -0.93
N MET A 85 -0.59 -5.75 -1.27
CA MET A 85 -1.34 -4.88 -0.36
C MET A 85 -1.85 -5.62 0.88
N ILE A 86 -2.20 -6.91 0.75
CA ILE A 86 -2.56 -7.77 1.89
C ILE A 86 -1.33 -8.03 2.76
N CYS A 87 -0.18 -8.38 2.16
CA CYS A 87 1.08 -8.53 2.91
C CYS A 87 1.45 -7.24 3.64
N TYR A 88 1.24 -6.09 3.01
CA TYR A 88 1.49 -4.78 3.60
C TYR A 88 0.60 -4.49 4.82
N LEU A 89 -0.64 -4.99 4.84
CA LEU A 89 -1.50 -4.92 6.02
C LEU A 89 -0.96 -5.77 7.17
N ILE A 90 -0.43 -6.95 6.88
CA ILE A 90 0.01 -7.93 7.89
C ILE A 90 1.37 -7.53 8.50
N LEU A 91 2.26 -6.94 7.71
CA LEU A 91 3.64 -6.62 8.09
C LEU A 91 3.76 -5.84 9.42
N PRO A 92 3.03 -4.74 9.65
CA PRO A 92 3.08 -4.02 10.92
C PRO A 92 2.68 -4.90 12.11
N HIS A 93 1.62 -5.70 11.96
CA HIS A 93 1.16 -6.58 13.03
C HIS A 93 2.23 -7.60 13.42
N LEU A 94 2.86 -8.22 12.42
CA LEU A 94 3.94 -9.18 12.64
C LEU A 94 5.14 -8.54 13.31
N TYR A 95 5.57 -7.36 12.83
CA TYR A 95 6.70 -6.64 13.39
C TYR A 95 6.50 -6.34 14.89
N TYR A 96 5.37 -5.73 15.26
CA TYR A 96 5.10 -5.40 16.66
C TYR A 96 4.93 -6.63 17.54
N TYR A 97 4.37 -7.71 17.00
CA TYR A 97 4.26 -8.98 17.72
C TYR A 97 5.64 -9.59 18.02
N LEU A 98 6.53 -9.62 17.03
CA LEU A 98 7.89 -10.14 17.19
C LEU A 98 8.70 -9.27 18.14
N ASN A 99 8.60 -7.94 18.04
CA ASN A 99 9.32 -7.02 18.90
C ASN A 99 8.91 -7.20 20.37
N LEU A 100 7.61 -7.23 20.66
CA LEU A 100 7.10 -7.45 22.01
C LEU A 100 7.58 -8.80 22.59
N ARG A 101 7.48 -9.88 21.81
CA ARG A 101 7.96 -11.21 22.20
C ARG A 101 9.46 -11.27 22.45
N SER A 102 10.24 -10.47 21.72
CA SER A 102 11.68 -10.41 21.95
C SER A 102 12.00 -9.71 23.28
N GLU A 103 11.32 -8.60 23.58
CA GLU A 103 11.49 -7.87 24.85
C GLU A 103 11.13 -8.77 26.05
N GLU A 104 10.00 -9.49 25.98
CA GLU A 104 9.59 -10.45 27.01
C GLU A 104 10.64 -11.54 27.29
N ARG A 105 11.41 -11.95 26.28
CA ARG A 105 12.44 -12.99 26.43
C ARG A 105 13.72 -12.44 27.07
N TYR A 106 14.03 -11.15 26.93
CA TYR A 106 15.21 -10.54 27.54
C TYR A 106 14.97 -10.13 29.01
N GLU A 107 13.73 -9.91 29.41
CA GLU A 107 13.36 -9.60 30.80
C GLU A 107 13.16 -10.85 31.68
N GLN A 108 13.15 -12.06 31.10
CA GLN A 108 13.19 -13.36 31.81
C GLN A 108 14.61 -13.84 32.05
#